data_AF-A0AAV0YPC3-F1
#
_entry.id   AF-A0AAV0YPC3-F1
#
_cell.length_a   1.000
_cell.length_b   1.000
_cell.length_c   1.000
_cell.angle_alpha   90.00
_cell.angle_beta   90.00
_cell.angle_gamma   90.00
#
_symmetry.space_group_name_H-M   'P 1'
#
loop_
_entity.id
_entity.type
_entity.pdbx_description
1 polymer ?
#
loop_
_entity_poly.entity_id
_entity_poly.type
_entity_poly.pdbx_seq_one_letter_code
_entity_poly.pdbx_strand_id
1 'polypeptide(L)'
;MAYCKSIDVFSWIQNLPPISEWKTSSISLSLCSLTNSSQPSLNLTISKNHQSQTLSFAIVADFNIPIFLWTSRPFKPSTKIAHEETISSLLMNFIQDTLHYGSKNKNYSTSLFIKFPKLETISNFGDIFNLAFLTLFFLVCIYEAPSDLRYGCLNTLKEQLSSCGSRKSSKMLMKLLGSNLEEKWMRSINLAITNWIVELQDIATTNHRMLRTPCPLFSYAFSAFGLWKVQLYCPLITMDVVSANNHAADERLQFSLKYQQLEGVLQFNHKVFVKEKWVEIMVNIDNIRCDVFKLVDDNLMRERGAGASEKHFPSRISLQVTPTLQHQVLSVSVGKSSENPRMEIGIEKSLEASFQPTNPYIGLNVSAGESTTMSLKPWKFEESVYGYSANLNWFLHDSMDGKEVFSSKPSKFDMINPKSWFRDRYSSAYRPFTREGGVIFAGDEYGESVCWKVDKNARGKIMEWEIRGWIWVTYLPNKYRTFYHETRRLEFREIVHLNIP
;
A
#
# COMPACT_ATOMS: atom_id res chain seq x y z
N MET A 1 18.16 30.09 -0.10
CA MET A 1 17.89 28.84 -0.84
C MET A 1 19.06 27.90 -0.60
N ALA A 2 18.91 26.94 0.31
CA ALA A 2 19.94 25.93 0.52
C ALA A 2 19.91 24.98 -0.69
N TYR A 3 21.04 24.87 -1.39
CA TYR A 3 21.23 23.93 -2.49
C TYR A 3 21.23 22.53 -1.87
N CYS A 4 20.09 21.84 -1.87
CA CYS A 4 20.00 20.48 -1.37
C CYS A 4 20.75 19.57 -2.37
N LYS A 5 22.01 19.22 -2.06
CA LYS A 5 22.77 18.26 -2.87
C LYS A 5 22.01 16.93 -2.82
N SER A 6 21.56 16.45 -3.98
CA SER A 6 21.02 15.09 -4.11
C SER A 6 22.11 14.10 -3.66
N ILE A 7 21.80 13.20 -2.73
CA ILE A 7 22.72 12.15 -2.32
C ILE A 7 22.84 11.17 -3.50
N ASP A 8 24.02 11.12 -4.10
CA ASP A 8 24.35 10.23 -5.22
C ASP A 8 25.47 9.28 -4.81
N VAL A 9 25.07 8.20 -4.14
CA VAL A 9 25.99 7.16 -3.65
C VAL A 9 26.58 6.38 -4.82
N PHE A 10 25.81 6.14 -5.88
CA PHE A 10 26.27 5.42 -7.05
C PHE A 10 27.44 6.14 -7.72
N SER A 11 27.28 7.42 -8.05
CA SER A 11 28.37 8.21 -8.65
C SER A 11 29.53 8.40 -7.67
N TRP A 12 29.28 8.52 -6.37
CA TRP A 12 30.35 8.57 -5.38
C TRP A 12 31.20 7.28 -5.39
N ILE A 13 30.58 6.10 -5.41
CA ILE A 13 31.28 4.81 -5.49
C ILE A 13 32.08 4.69 -6.80
N GLN A 14 31.51 5.14 -7.92
CA GLN A 14 32.19 5.10 -9.22
C GLN A 14 33.45 5.97 -9.27
N ASN A 15 33.46 7.06 -8.51
CA ASN A 15 34.57 8.01 -8.45
C ASN A 15 35.57 7.72 -7.30
N LEU A 16 35.42 6.60 -6.59
CA LEU A 16 36.38 6.22 -5.55
C LEU A 16 37.74 5.87 -6.18
N PRO A 17 38.85 6.35 -5.58
CA PRO A 17 40.19 6.01 -6.06
C PRO A 17 40.46 4.50 -5.84
N PRO A 18 41.39 3.91 -6.63
CA PRO A 18 41.89 2.56 -6.40
C PRO A 18 42.32 2.36 -4.95
N ILE A 19 42.09 1.16 -4.40
CA ILE A 19 42.35 0.85 -2.98
C ILE A 19 43.82 1.08 -2.59
N SER A 20 44.74 0.96 -3.55
CA SER A 20 46.17 1.24 -3.38
C SER A 20 46.48 2.72 -3.10
N GLU A 21 45.61 3.64 -3.50
CA GLU A 21 45.80 5.09 -3.40
C GLU A 21 45.13 5.70 -2.15
N TRP A 22 44.50 4.87 -1.32
CA TRP A 22 43.82 5.33 -0.12
C TRP A 22 44.82 5.78 0.95
N LYS A 23 44.76 7.06 1.33
CA LYS A 23 45.62 7.63 2.39
C LYS A 23 45.22 7.15 3.79
N THR A 24 43.95 6.81 3.98
CA THR A 24 43.33 6.38 5.23
C THR A 24 42.70 5.01 5.07
N SER A 25 42.46 4.30 6.18
CA SER A 25 41.78 2.99 6.17
C SER A 25 40.30 3.08 5.77
N SER A 26 39.76 4.29 5.63
CA SER A 26 38.38 4.54 5.22
C SER A 26 38.21 5.85 4.46
N ILE A 27 37.14 5.92 3.65
CA ILE A 27 36.68 7.12 2.92
C ILE A 27 35.21 7.33 3.25
N SER A 28 34.79 8.58 3.50
CA SER A 28 33.42 8.91 3.88
C SER A 28 32.73 9.87 2.90
N LEU A 29 31.42 9.71 2.78
CA LEU A 29 30.49 10.62 2.13
C LEU A 29 29.54 11.16 3.19
N SER A 30 29.45 12.47 3.33
CA SER A 30 28.48 13.07 4.26
C SER A 30 27.06 12.94 3.71
N LEU A 31 26.19 12.32 4.49
CA LEU A 31 24.77 12.12 4.16
C LEU A 31 23.92 13.26 4.71
N CYS A 32 24.18 13.66 5.95
CA CYS A 32 23.49 14.74 6.64
C CYS A 32 24.46 15.48 7.56
N SER A 33 24.67 16.77 7.28
CA SER A 33 25.42 17.69 8.13
C SER A 33 24.51 18.78 8.64
N LEU A 34 24.40 18.96 9.96
CA LEU A 34 23.88 20.20 10.52
C LEU A 34 24.87 21.33 10.20
N THR A 35 24.38 22.54 9.98
CA THR A 35 25.08 23.67 9.33
C THR A 35 26.30 24.22 10.08
N ASN A 36 26.80 23.56 11.13
CA ASN A 36 27.99 23.94 11.88
C ASN A 36 28.96 22.75 12.01
N SER A 37 30.24 22.96 11.68
CA SER A 37 31.29 21.93 11.56
C SER A 37 31.67 21.20 12.86
N SER A 38 31.09 21.56 14.01
CA SER A 38 31.33 20.95 15.32
C SER A 38 30.15 20.09 15.81
N GLN A 39 29.11 19.91 14.99
CA GLN A 39 27.93 19.13 15.34
C GLN A 39 28.00 17.71 14.77
N PRO A 40 27.32 16.75 15.42
CA PRO A 40 27.34 15.36 14.96
C PRO A 40 26.79 15.25 13.53
N SER A 41 27.31 14.30 12.76
CA SER A 41 26.91 14.10 11.36
C SER A 41 26.65 12.63 11.05
N LEU A 42 25.83 12.35 10.04
CA LEU A 42 25.68 11.00 9.48
C LEU A 42 26.49 10.88 8.20
N ASN A 43 27.37 9.89 8.17
CA ASN A 43 28.29 9.65 7.06
C ASN A 43 28.15 8.20 6.56
N LEU A 44 28.21 8.01 5.25
CA LEU A 44 28.41 6.70 4.63
C LEU A 44 29.91 6.49 4.47
N THR A 45 30.45 5.48 5.12
CA THR A 45 31.89 5.20 5.16
C THR A 45 32.16 3.86 4.51
N ILE A 46 33.16 3.80 3.64
CA ILE A 46 33.75 2.55 3.15
C ILE A 46 35.07 2.31 3.90
N SER A 47 35.24 1.13 4.49
CA SER A 47 36.43 0.79 5.28
C SER A 47 37.09 -0.50 4.80
N LYS A 48 38.41 -0.55 4.94
CA LYS A 48 39.24 -1.74 4.65
C LYS A 48 39.53 -2.50 5.93
N ASN A 49 39.17 -3.78 5.95
CA ASN A 49 39.63 -4.69 6.98
C ASN A 49 41.00 -5.26 6.59
N HIS A 50 42.04 -4.89 7.34
CA HIS A 50 43.42 -5.33 7.08
C HIS A 50 43.65 -6.82 7.33
N GLN A 51 42.83 -7.46 8.19
CA GLN A 51 42.99 -8.87 8.54
C GLN A 51 42.37 -9.80 7.49
N SER A 52 41.17 -9.48 7.02
CA SER A 52 40.44 -10.29 6.04
C SER A 52 40.60 -9.83 4.59
N GLN A 53 41.28 -8.69 4.36
CA GLN A 53 41.39 -8.02 3.07
C GLN A 53 40.02 -7.75 2.40
N THR A 54 38.98 -7.55 3.20
CA THR A 54 37.62 -7.25 2.71
C THR A 54 37.29 -5.77 2.85
N LEU A 55 36.36 -5.31 2.04
CA LEU A 55 35.73 -4.00 2.15
C LEU A 55 34.32 -4.13 2.72
N SER A 56 33.90 -3.12 3.47
CA SER A 56 32.53 -2.99 3.99
C SER A 56 32.09 -1.53 3.94
N PHE A 57 30.81 -1.31 3.64
CA PHE A 57 30.16 -0.01 3.79
C PHE A 57 29.47 0.06 5.15
N ALA A 58 29.41 1.25 5.74
CA ALA A 58 28.72 1.48 6.98
C ALA A 58 28.08 2.88 7.03
N ILE A 59 26.91 2.98 7.64
CA ILE A 59 26.33 4.27 8.04
C ILE A 59 26.81 4.55 9.46
N VAL A 60 27.54 5.64 9.64
CA VAL A 60 28.20 6.00 10.89
C VAL A 60 27.67 7.34 11.37
N ALA A 61 27.26 7.39 12.63
CA ALA A 61 27.03 8.64 13.32
C ALA A 61 28.33 9.12 13.96
N ASP A 62 28.82 10.23 13.44
CA ASP A 62 30.09 10.82 13.82
C ASP A 62 29.89 11.78 15.00
N PHE A 63 29.96 11.19 16.20
CA PHE A 63 30.10 11.92 17.46
C PHE A 63 31.57 11.88 17.90
N ASN A 64 31.87 12.32 19.13
CA ASN A 64 33.20 12.12 19.73
C ASN A 64 33.65 10.64 19.69
N ILE A 65 32.70 9.71 19.71
CA ILE A 65 32.91 8.28 19.47
C ILE A 65 32.01 7.86 18.31
N PRO A 66 32.55 7.30 17.22
CA PRO A 66 31.74 6.91 16.06
C PRO A 66 30.83 5.73 16.42
N ILE A 67 29.54 5.87 16.11
CA ILE A 67 28.53 4.83 16.33
C ILE A 67 28.13 4.26 14.97
N PHE A 68 28.31 2.96 14.79
CA PHE A 68 27.93 2.25 13.57
C PHE A 68 26.43 1.91 13.64
N LEU A 69 25.64 2.53 12.77
CA LEU A 69 24.19 2.33 12.71
C LEU A 69 23.79 1.20 11.76
N TRP A 70 24.59 1.00 10.71
CA TRP A 70 24.41 -0.08 9.74
C TRP A 70 25.76 -0.48 9.15
N THR A 71 25.95 -1.76 8.84
CA THR A 71 27.14 -2.30 8.20
C THR A 71 26.76 -3.33 7.13
N SER A 72 27.36 -3.21 5.94
CA SER A 72 27.15 -4.15 4.85
C SER A 72 27.89 -5.46 5.13
N ARG A 73 27.44 -6.55 4.49
CA ARG A 73 28.26 -7.77 4.42
C ARG A 73 29.59 -7.46 3.73
N PRO A 74 30.70 -8.04 4.21
CA PRO A 74 32.01 -7.79 3.62
C PRO A 74 32.10 -8.41 2.23
N PHE A 75 32.74 -7.70 1.30
CA PHE A 75 33.03 -8.21 -0.05
C PHE A 75 34.53 -8.15 -0.32
N LYS A 76 34.98 -9.06 -1.19
CA LYS A 76 36.38 -9.08 -1.63
C LYS A 76 36.58 -8.00 -2.69
N PRO A 77 37.59 -7.14 -2.55
CA PRO A 77 37.85 -6.12 -3.54
C PRO A 77 38.32 -6.75 -4.85
N SER A 78 37.67 -6.39 -5.96
CA SER A 78 38.27 -6.56 -7.29
C SER A 78 39.27 -5.42 -7.54
N THR A 79 40.04 -5.46 -8.64
CA THR A 79 41.00 -4.41 -9.01
C THR A 79 40.36 -3.01 -9.13
N LYS A 80 39.04 -2.92 -9.30
CA LYS A 80 38.25 -1.68 -9.18
C LYS A 80 37.08 -1.87 -8.21
N ILE A 81 36.81 -0.87 -7.36
CA ILE A 81 35.68 -0.90 -6.42
C ILE A 81 34.34 -0.82 -7.17
N ALA A 82 34.30 -0.05 -8.25
CA ALA A 82 33.15 0.12 -9.15
C ALA A 82 32.88 -1.09 -10.08
N HIS A 83 33.33 -2.29 -9.71
CA HIS A 83 33.06 -3.49 -10.48
C HIS A 83 31.59 -3.92 -10.36
N GLU A 84 31.04 -4.46 -11.45
CA GLU A 84 29.64 -4.87 -11.58
C GLU A 84 29.18 -5.78 -10.42
N GLU A 85 30.00 -6.76 -10.06
CA GLU A 85 29.73 -7.69 -8.95
C GLU A 85 29.65 -7.01 -7.58
N THR A 86 30.52 -6.04 -7.31
CA THR A 86 30.53 -5.29 -6.05
C THR A 86 29.26 -4.46 -5.91
N ILE A 87 28.89 -3.75 -6.99
CA ILE A 87 27.69 -2.91 -7.04
C ILE A 87 26.43 -3.76 -6.90
N SER A 88 26.35 -4.91 -7.58
CA SER A 88 25.27 -5.87 -7.43
C SER A 88 25.15 -6.40 -6.00
N SER A 89 26.27 -6.80 -5.41
CA SER A 89 26.32 -7.30 -4.04
C SER A 89 25.84 -6.23 -3.04
N LEU A 90 26.28 -4.99 -3.22
CA LEU A 90 25.88 -3.89 -2.35
C LEU A 90 24.38 -3.56 -2.48
N LEU A 91 23.83 -3.54 -3.71
CA LEU A 91 22.39 -3.41 -3.91
C LEU A 91 21.61 -4.53 -3.21
N MET A 92 22.11 -5.76 -3.28
CA MET A 92 21.51 -6.89 -2.57
C MET A 92 21.53 -6.71 -1.05
N ASN A 93 22.61 -6.15 -0.48
CA ASN A 93 22.65 -5.81 0.94
C ASN A 93 21.56 -4.78 1.27
N PHE A 94 21.44 -3.70 0.49
CA PHE A 94 20.39 -2.69 0.71
C PHE A 94 19.00 -3.30 0.73
N ILE A 95 18.74 -4.23 -0.20
CA ILE A 95 17.44 -4.89 -0.30
C ILE A 95 17.19 -5.85 0.85
N GLN A 96 18.16 -6.70 1.19
CA GLN A 96 18.01 -7.64 2.29
C GLN A 96 17.81 -6.92 3.63
N ASP A 97 18.56 -5.85 3.88
CA ASP A 97 18.50 -5.13 5.15
C ASP A 97 17.24 -4.26 5.23
N THR A 98 16.78 -3.67 4.13
CA THR A 98 15.46 -3.00 4.06
C THR A 98 14.32 -3.97 4.40
N LEU A 99 14.38 -5.20 3.87
CA LEU A 99 13.41 -6.23 4.17
C LEU A 99 13.53 -6.74 5.62
N HIS A 100 14.72 -6.72 6.21
CA HIS A 100 14.95 -7.14 7.58
C HIS A 100 14.17 -6.27 8.58
N TYR A 101 14.13 -4.96 8.37
CA TYR A 101 13.39 -4.03 9.24
C TYR A 101 11.88 -4.30 9.32
N GLY A 102 11.27 -4.88 8.28
CA GLY A 102 9.83 -5.21 8.26
C GLY A 102 9.50 -6.69 8.45
N SER A 103 10.50 -7.58 8.45
CA SER A 103 10.27 -9.02 8.43
C SER A 103 9.93 -9.57 9.82
N LYS A 104 8.83 -10.31 9.89
CA LYS A 104 8.30 -10.99 11.09
C LYS A 104 9.14 -12.17 11.58
N ASN A 105 10.20 -12.58 10.88
CA ASN A 105 11.07 -13.69 11.29
C ASN A 105 12.55 -13.30 11.15
N LYS A 106 13.27 -13.38 12.27
CA LYS A 106 14.74 -13.26 12.35
C LYS A 106 15.47 -14.38 11.58
N ASN A 107 14.77 -15.42 11.14
CA ASN A 107 15.35 -16.60 10.47
C ASN A 107 15.50 -16.48 8.94
N TYR A 108 15.15 -15.35 8.32
CA TYR A 108 15.30 -15.16 6.85
C TYR A 108 16.72 -14.81 6.39
N SER A 109 17.75 -15.12 7.18
CA SER A 109 19.15 -15.01 6.76
C SER A 109 19.51 -15.97 5.60
N THR A 110 18.66 -16.96 5.32
CA THR A 110 18.81 -17.88 4.19
C THR A 110 18.39 -17.23 2.88
N SER A 111 19.37 -16.57 2.25
CA SER A 111 19.50 -16.37 0.80
C SER A 111 18.19 -16.10 0.05
N LEU A 112 17.72 -14.85 0.10
CA LEU A 112 16.92 -14.32 -1.00
C LEU A 112 17.81 -14.35 -2.24
N PHE A 113 17.76 -15.42 -3.02
CA PHE A 113 18.38 -15.52 -4.34
C PHE A 113 17.57 -14.65 -5.31
N ILE A 114 17.68 -13.34 -5.16
CA ILE A 114 17.18 -12.40 -6.15
C ILE A 114 18.18 -12.46 -7.30
N LYS A 115 17.81 -13.15 -8.37
CA LYS A 115 18.59 -13.11 -9.61
C LYS A 115 18.22 -11.83 -10.34
N PHE A 116 19.07 -10.81 -10.22
CA PHE A 116 18.93 -9.65 -11.08
C PHE A 116 19.39 -9.97 -12.50
N PRO A 117 18.71 -9.42 -13.52
CA PRO A 117 19.29 -9.37 -14.87
C PRO A 117 20.62 -8.60 -14.81
N LYS A 118 21.51 -8.85 -15.80
CA LYS A 118 22.83 -8.19 -15.88
C LYS A 118 22.68 -6.67 -15.74
N LEU A 119 23.55 -6.02 -14.97
CA LEU A 119 23.40 -4.59 -14.61
C LEU A 119 23.33 -3.70 -15.84
N GLU A 120 24.09 -4.06 -16.89
CA GLU A 120 24.14 -3.36 -18.17
C GLU A 120 22.80 -3.31 -18.91
N THR A 121 21.87 -4.22 -18.60
CA THR A 121 20.54 -4.27 -19.23
C THR A 121 19.50 -3.40 -18.53
N ILE A 122 19.82 -2.88 -17.33
CA ILE A 122 18.90 -2.10 -16.51
C ILE A 122 19.07 -0.61 -16.82
N SER A 123 18.14 -0.06 -17.59
CA SER A 123 18.09 1.40 -17.82
C SER A 123 17.99 2.16 -16.49
N ASN A 124 18.77 3.24 -16.34
CA ASN A 124 18.79 4.08 -15.14
C ASN A 124 19.14 3.34 -13.84
N PHE A 125 20.02 2.35 -13.92
CA PHE A 125 20.45 1.58 -12.76
C PHE A 125 20.95 2.45 -11.59
N GLY A 126 21.71 3.51 -11.86
CA GLY A 126 22.22 4.41 -10.82
C GLY A 126 21.11 5.04 -9.98
N ASP A 127 19.98 5.42 -10.59
CA ASP A 127 18.85 6.00 -9.88
C ASP A 127 18.12 4.95 -9.00
N ILE A 128 18.02 3.71 -9.48
CA ILE A 128 17.45 2.58 -8.73
C ILE A 128 18.33 2.27 -7.51
N PHE A 129 19.65 2.25 -7.73
CA PHE A 129 20.65 1.99 -6.70
C PHE A 129 20.60 3.07 -5.60
N ASN A 130 20.60 4.34 -6.00
CA ASN A 130 20.50 5.46 -5.07
C ASN A 130 19.19 5.43 -4.30
N LEU A 131 18.07 5.14 -4.95
CA LEU A 131 16.78 5.00 -4.26
C LEU A 131 16.80 3.87 -3.23
N ALA A 132 17.32 2.70 -3.58
CA ALA A 132 17.40 1.55 -2.66
C ALA A 132 18.26 1.87 -1.43
N PHE A 133 19.35 2.63 -1.61
CA PHE A 133 20.14 3.17 -0.51
C PHE A 133 19.33 4.17 0.33
N LEU A 134 18.66 5.15 -0.30
CA LEU A 134 17.91 6.19 0.41
C LEU A 134 16.77 5.60 1.27
N THR A 135 16.11 4.55 0.80
CA THR A 135 15.09 3.83 1.57
C THR A 135 15.68 3.06 2.75
N LEU A 136 16.85 2.42 2.58
CA LEU A 136 17.56 1.81 3.70
C LEU A 136 17.98 2.89 4.71
N PHE A 137 18.57 3.97 4.24
CA PHE A 137 19.02 5.08 5.08
C PHE A 137 17.86 5.69 5.85
N PHE A 138 16.69 5.83 5.24
CA PHE A 138 15.45 6.23 5.92
C PHE A 138 15.07 5.30 7.07
N LEU A 139 15.14 3.97 6.87
CA LEU A 139 14.88 3.01 7.94
C LEU A 139 15.90 3.10 9.06
N VAL A 140 17.19 3.17 8.72
CA VAL A 140 18.29 3.33 9.69
C VAL A 140 18.11 4.62 10.50
N CYS A 141 17.67 5.71 9.86
CA CYS A 141 17.37 6.96 10.57
C CYS A 141 16.22 6.80 11.58
N ILE A 142 15.15 6.09 11.23
CA ILE A 142 14.00 5.90 12.13
C ILE A 142 14.36 5.01 13.31
N TYR A 143 15.02 3.87 13.05
CA TYR A 143 15.21 2.83 14.07
C TYR A 143 16.50 2.96 14.86
N GLU A 144 17.60 3.38 14.23
CA GLU A 144 18.93 3.30 14.81
C GLU A 144 19.53 4.68 15.12
N ALA A 145 19.21 5.72 14.33
CA ALA A 145 19.84 7.02 14.50
C ALA A 145 19.42 7.69 15.83
N PRO A 146 20.36 8.33 16.54
CA PRO A 146 20.07 9.11 17.74
C PRO A 146 19.09 10.26 17.46
N SER A 147 18.30 10.62 18.49
CA SER A 147 17.25 11.65 18.41
C SER A 147 17.73 12.97 17.81
N ASP A 148 18.95 13.39 18.18
CA ASP A 148 19.52 14.69 17.81
C ASP A 148 19.80 14.81 16.31
N LEU A 149 20.10 13.67 15.65
CA LEU A 149 20.35 13.60 14.21
C LEU A 149 19.11 13.21 13.42
N ARG A 150 18.25 12.36 14.01
CA ARG A 150 17.11 11.74 13.35
C ARG A 150 16.23 12.76 12.63
N TYR A 151 15.77 13.79 13.32
CA TYR A 151 14.81 14.75 12.74
C TYR A 151 15.38 15.49 11.51
N GLY A 152 16.61 16.00 11.61
CA GLY A 152 17.27 16.70 10.50
C GLY A 152 17.50 15.79 9.30
N CYS A 153 17.89 14.54 9.54
CA CYS A 153 18.11 13.56 8.47
C CYS A 153 16.81 13.16 7.78
N LEU A 154 15.75 12.90 8.55
CA LEU A 154 14.44 12.55 8.00
C LEU A 154 13.83 13.69 7.17
N ASN A 155 14.06 14.95 7.55
CA ASN A 155 13.60 16.08 6.74
C ASN A 155 14.32 16.17 5.38
N THR A 156 15.64 15.99 5.36
CA THR A 156 16.42 15.93 4.11
C THR A 156 16.00 14.75 3.23
N LEU A 157 15.82 13.58 3.83
CA LEU A 157 15.36 12.37 3.14
C LEU A 157 13.96 12.53 2.55
N LYS A 158 13.05 13.19 3.28
CA LYS A 158 11.70 13.47 2.81
C LYS A 158 11.70 14.22 1.48
N GLU A 159 12.53 15.25 1.34
CA GLU A 159 12.65 16.02 0.10
C GLU A 159 13.16 15.16 -1.07
N GLN A 160 14.17 14.32 -0.81
CA GLN A 160 14.76 13.46 -1.84
C GLN A 160 13.82 12.34 -2.29
N LEU A 161 13.18 11.64 -1.33
CA LEU A 161 12.25 10.55 -1.59
C LEU A 161 10.96 11.02 -2.25
N SER A 162 10.53 12.26 -2.00
CA SER A 162 9.31 12.85 -2.60
C SER A 162 9.53 13.46 -3.99
N SER A 163 10.75 13.43 -4.52
CA SER A 163 11.07 14.02 -5.82
C SER A 163 10.46 13.25 -7.00
N CYS A 164 10.23 13.94 -8.13
CA CYS A 164 9.73 13.31 -9.36
C CYS A 164 10.68 12.21 -9.88
N GLY A 165 12.00 12.42 -9.75
CA GLY A 165 13.01 11.42 -10.08
C GLY A 165 12.85 10.14 -9.24
N SER A 166 12.73 10.29 -7.91
CA SER A 166 12.46 9.18 -6.99
C SER A 166 11.20 8.39 -7.35
N ARG A 167 10.12 9.05 -7.80
CA ARG A 167 8.89 8.37 -8.25
C ARG A 167 9.13 7.50 -9.49
N LYS A 168 9.96 7.94 -10.43
CA LYS A 168 10.33 7.13 -11.60
C LYS A 168 11.20 5.93 -11.19
N SER A 169 12.20 6.16 -10.34
CA SER A 169 13.12 5.13 -9.86
C SER A 169 12.44 4.08 -9.00
N SER A 170 11.45 4.48 -8.20
CA SER A 170 10.68 3.55 -7.36
C SER A 170 9.82 2.62 -8.20
N LYS A 171 9.16 3.12 -9.25
CA LYS A 171 8.47 2.28 -10.22
C LYS A 171 9.41 1.27 -10.89
N MET A 172 10.64 1.67 -11.22
CA MET A 172 11.63 0.75 -11.79
C MET A 172 12.12 -0.28 -10.77
N LEU A 173 12.37 0.14 -9.53
CA LEU A 173 12.75 -0.74 -8.42
C LEU A 173 11.65 -1.77 -8.14
N MET A 174 10.38 -1.37 -8.09
CA MET A 174 9.26 -2.31 -7.85
C MET A 174 9.17 -3.36 -8.96
N LYS A 175 9.34 -2.95 -10.23
CA LYS A 175 9.42 -3.89 -11.36
C LYS A 175 10.59 -4.86 -11.23
N LEU A 176 11.73 -4.38 -10.72
CA LEU A 176 12.94 -5.19 -10.53
C LEU A 176 12.79 -6.19 -9.37
N LEU A 177 12.15 -5.78 -8.27
CA LEU A 177 11.87 -6.63 -7.11
C LEU A 177 10.81 -7.70 -7.42
N GLY A 178 9.81 -7.37 -8.24
CA GLY A 178 8.66 -8.21 -8.48
C GLY A 178 7.67 -8.23 -7.30
N SER A 179 6.47 -8.74 -7.54
CA SER A 179 5.31 -8.57 -6.63
C SER A 179 5.58 -9.01 -5.19
N ASN A 180 6.20 -10.18 -4.99
CA ASN A 180 6.40 -10.74 -3.65
C ASN A 180 7.37 -9.92 -2.80
N LEU A 181 8.41 -9.36 -3.40
CA LEU A 181 9.42 -8.57 -2.71
C LEU A 181 8.99 -7.11 -2.59
N GLU A 182 8.30 -6.59 -3.60
CA GLU A 182 7.63 -5.29 -3.56
C GLU A 182 6.68 -5.19 -2.37
N GLU A 183 5.79 -6.17 -2.16
CA GLU A 183 4.88 -6.14 -1.01
C GLU A 183 5.66 -6.04 0.30
N LYS A 184 6.65 -6.92 0.50
CA LYS A 184 7.47 -6.95 1.73
C LYS A 184 8.24 -5.65 1.93
N TRP A 185 8.82 -5.13 0.86
CA TRP A 185 9.52 -3.84 0.85
C TRP A 185 8.58 -2.73 1.31
N MET A 186 7.39 -2.65 0.73
CA MET A 186 6.40 -1.65 1.10
C MET A 186 5.92 -1.83 2.54
N ARG A 187 5.79 -3.07 3.04
CA ARG A 187 5.46 -3.33 4.46
C ARG A 187 6.56 -2.78 5.39
N SER A 188 7.85 -2.97 5.08
CA SER A 188 8.97 -2.43 5.86
C SER A 188 8.92 -0.90 5.92
N ILE A 189 8.79 -0.24 4.77
CA ILE A 189 8.78 1.21 4.68
C ILE A 189 7.55 1.79 5.39
N ASN A 190 6.37 1.21 5.18
CA ASN A 190 5.13 1.68 5.79
C ASN A 190 5.08 1.44 7.30
N LEU A 191 5.73 0.38 7.81
CA LEU A 191 5.91 0.19 9.26
C LEU A 191 6.76 1.31 9.86
N ALA A 192 7.86 1.68 9.21
CA ALA A 192 8.72 2.77 9.68
C ALA A 192 8.01 4.11 9.62
N ILE A 193 7.31 4.41 8.52
CA ILE A 193 6.46 5.61 8.39
C ILE A 193 5.42 5.63 9.53
N THR A 194 4.76 4.51 9.80
CA THR A 194 3.78 4.41 10.89
C THR A 194 4.42 4.74 12.24
N ASN A 195 5.57 4.14 12.56
CA ASN A 195 6.30 4.41 13.80
C ASN A 195 6.69 5.88 13.94
N TRP A 196 7.25 6.46 12.87
CA TRP A 196 7.66 7.86 12.88
C TRP A 196 6.46 8.81 13.09
N ILE A 197 5.32 8.52 12.46
CA ILE A 197 4.11 9.33 12.63
C ILE A 197 3.56 9.22 14.05
N VAL A 198 3.57 8.02 14.63
CA VAL A 198 3.15 7.84 16.04
C VAL A 198 4.05 8.67 16.96
N GLU A 199 5.37 8.60 16.79
CA GLU A 199 6.32 9.42 17.56
C GLU A 199 6.05 10.93 17.40
N LEU A 200 5.80 11.40 16.17
CA LEU A 200 5.46 12.80 15.92
C LEU A 200 4.12 13.20 16.55
N GLN A 201 3.12 12.33 16.54
CA GLN A 201 1.83 12.58 17.18
C GLN A 201 1.97 12.71 18.70
N ASP A 202 2.80 11.89 19.34
CA ASP A 202 3.06 11.95 20.78
C ASP A 202 3.81 13.24 21.18
N ILE A 203 4.69 13.74 20.31
CA ILE A 203 5.37 15.04 20.49
C ILE A 203 4.41 16.22 20.21
N ALA A 204 3.49 16.05 19.27
CA ALA A 204 2.53 17.08 18.88
C ALA A 204 1.42 17.28 19.93
N THR A 205 0.96 16.20 20.58
CA THR A 205 -0.04 16.25 21.67
C THR A 205 0.52 16.96 22.90
N THR A 206 1.83 16.85 23.15
CA THR A 206 2.52 17.59 24.21
C THR A 206 2.77 19.07 23.87
N ASN A 207 2.88 19.42 22.58
CA ASN A 207 3.24 20.78 22.14
C ASN A 207 2.11 21.56 21.42
N HIS A 208 0.87 21.05 21.40
CA HIS A 208 -0.30 21.65 20.74
C HIS A 208 -0.07 22.12 19.27
N ARG A 209 0.81 21.45 18.52
CA ARG A 209 1.05 21.78 17.10
C ARG A 209 0.57 20.63 16.22
N MET A 210 -0.45 20.88 15.39
CA MET A 210 -0.83 19.92 14.35
C MET A 210 0.25 19.85 13.26
N LEU A 211 1.14 18.86 13.35
CA LEU A 211 1.99 18.50 12.21
C LEU A 211 1.14 17.76 11.19
N ARG A 212 0.90 18.40 10.04
CA ARG A 212 0.27 17.76 8.88
C ARG A 212 1.26 16.75 8.30
N THR A 213 0.97 15.47 8.47
CA THR A 213 1.78 14.39 7.91
C THR A 213 1.74 14.46 6.37
N PRO A 214 2.89 14.39 5.67
CA PRO A 214 2.90 14.31 4.21
C PRO A 214 2.22 13.02 3.74
N CYS A 215 1.60 13.05 2.55
CA CYS A 215 0.91 11.89 1.97
C CYS A 215 1.92 10.77 1.69
N PRO A 216 1.92 9.65 2.44
CA PRO A 216 2.83 8.52 2.23
C PRO A 216 2.15 7.42 1.40
N LEU A 217 1.21 7.83 0.55
CA LEU A 217 0.72 6.97 -0.51
C LEU A 217 1.87 6.72 -1.47
N PHE A 218 2.20 5.45 -1.65
CA PHE A 218 2.94 5.03 -2.82
C PHE A 218 1.98 4.41 -3.82
N SER A 219 1.92 4.97 -5.02
CA SER A 219 1.18 4.38 -6.14
C SER A 219 1.97 4.54 -7.44
N TYR A 220 1.78 3.59 -8.34
CA TYR A 220 2.24 3.69 -9.72
C TYR A 220 1.31 2.92 -10.64
N ALA A 221 1.29 3.32 -11.90
CA ALA A 221 0.63 2.57 -12.96
C ALA A 221 1.58 2.19 -14.09
N PHE A 222 1.27 1.11 -14.81
CA PHE A 222 1.91 0.78 -16.07
C PHE A 222 0.91 0.24 -17.08
N SER A 223 1.29 0.37 -18.35
CA SER A 223 0.57 -0.15 -19.51
C SER A 223 1.50 -1.11 -20.25
N ALA A 224 1.03 -2.32 -20.51
CA ALA A 224 1.76 -3.33 -21.27
C ALA A 224 0.79 -4.33 -21.91
N PHE A 225 0.98 -4.67 -23.18
CA PHE A 225 0.30 -5.78 -23.87
C PHE A 225 -1.23 -5.87 -23.66
N GLY A 226 -1.95 -4.75 -23.79
CA GLY A 226 -3.42 -4.75 -23.60
C GLY A 226 -3.86 -4.72 -22.13
N LEU A 227 -2.94 -4.52 -21.18
CA LEU A 227 -3.24 -4.43 -19.74
C LEU A 227 -2.79 -3.06 -19.20
N TRP A 228 -3.66 -2.42 -18.43
CA TRP A 228 -3.30 -1.36 -17.50
C TRP A 228 -3.34 -1.94 -16.08
N LYS A 229 -2.27 -1.71 -15.32
CA LYS A 229 -2.20 -2.09 -13.91
C LYS A 229 -1.84 -0.87 -13.08
N VAL A 230 -2.61 -0.63 -12.03
CA VAL A 230 -2.30 0.31 -10.95
C VAL A 230 -2.00 -0.50 -9.70
N GLN A 231 -0.95 -0.13 -8.99
CA GLN A 231 -0.57 -0.75 -7.71
C GLN A 231 -0.33 0.35 -6.69
N LEU A 232 -0.85 0.16 -5.48
CA LEU A 232 -0.81 1.16 -4.42
C LEU A 232 -0.64 0.53 -3.04
N TYR A 233 0.02 1.30 -2.17
CA TYR A 233 0.27 0.96 -0.78
C TYR A 233 0.14 2.22 0.07
N CYS A 234 -0.60 2.15 1.18
CA CYS A 234 -0.78 3.30 2.05
C CYS A 234 -0.92 2.87 3.52
N PRO A 235 -0.09 3.39 4.44
CA PRO A 235 -0.29 3.15 5.87
C PRO A 235 -1.55 3.88 6.35
N LEU A 236 -2.45 3.17 7.05
CA LEU A 236 -3.79 3.67 7.39
C LEU A 236 -3.77 4.92 8.28
N ILE A 237 -2.71 5.08 9.09
CA ILE A 237 -2.51 6.26 9.95
C ILE A 237 -2.46 7.57 9.15
N THR A 238 -2.25 7.51 7.84
CA THR A 238 -2.10 8.68 6.96
C THR A 238 -3.27 8.96 6.05
N MET A 239 -4.25 8.05 6.04
CA MET A 239 -5.50 8.27 5.32
C MET A 239 -6.34 9.32 6.04
N ASP A 240 -7.10 10.10 5.26
CA ASP A 240 -8.00 11.12 5.80
C ASP A 240 -9.13 10.45 6.60
N VAL A 241 -9.36 10.90 7.84
CA VAL A 241 -10.52 10.46 8.63
C VAL A 241 -11.76 11.19 8.09
N VAL A 242 -12.69 10.45 7.48
CA VAL A 242 -13.93 11.00 6.91
C VAL A 242 -15.03 11.04 7.96
N SER A 243 -15.14 9.98 8.75
CA SER A 243 -16.11 9.88 9.84
C SER A 243 -15.50 9.07 10.98
N ALA A 244 -15.74 9.50 12.21
CA ALA A 244 -15.35 8.77 13.41
C ALA A 244 -16.34 9.06 14.53
N ASN A 245 -16.40 8.15 15.50
CA ASN A 245 -17.14 8.38 16.73
C ASN A 245 -16.52 9.56 17.53
N ASN A 246 -17.34 10.30 18.29
CA ASN A 246 -16.89 11.40 19.15
C ASN A 246 -16.06 10.92 20.36
N HIS A 247 -16.15 9.62 20.70
CA HIS A 247 -15.37 9.02 21.76
C HIS A 247 -14.08 8.41 21.20
N ALA A 248 -12.95 8.73 21.83
CA ALA A 248 -11.67 8.13 21.48
C ALA A 248 -11.71 6.61 21.68
N ALA A 249 -11.11 5.87 20.75
CA ALA A 249 -10.82 4.46 20.94
C ALA A 249 -9.89 4.28 22.14
N ASP A 250 -10.06 3.18 22.87
CA ASP A 250 -9.08 2.72 23.87
C ASP A 250 -7.70 2.51 23.21
N GLU A 251 -6.64 2.77 23.96
CA GLU A 251 -5.23 2.63 23.56
C GLU A 251 -4.92 1.29 22.88
N ARG A 252 -5.45 0.17 23.39
CA ARG A 252 -5.22 -1.16 22.78
C ARG A 252 -5.82 -1.24 21.40
N LEU A 253 -7.01 -0.69 21.22
CA LEU A 253 -7.66 -0.65 19.91
C LEU A 253 -6.95 0.32 18.97
N GLN A 254 -6.58 1.51 19.46
CA GLN A 254 -5.82 2.47 18.66
C GLN A 254 -4.51 1.87 18.14
N PHE A 255 -3.80 1.11 18.97
CA PHE A 255 -2.59 0.39 18.55
C PHE A 255 -2.91 -0.55 17.38
N SER A 256 -3.91 -1.44 17.53
CA SER A 256 -4.29 -2.36 16.46
C SER A 256 -4.67 -1.65 15.15
N LEU A 257 -5.37 -0.53 15.22
CA LEU A 257 -5.85 0.23 14.06
C LEU A 257 -4.77 1.07 13.37
N LYS A 258 -3.80 1.61 14.12
CA LYS A 258 -2.68 2.40 13.59
C LYS A 258 -1.71 1.54 12.76
N TYR A 259 -1.44 0.32 13.19
CA TYR A 259 -0.45 -0.58 12.57
C TYR A 259 -1.02 -1.43 11.42
N GLN A 260 -1.66 -0.77 10.47
CA GLN A 260 -2.29 -1.37 9.29
C GLN A 260 -1.86 -0.62 8.03
N GLN A 261 -1.83 -1.33 6.90
CA GLN A 261 -1.69 -0.73 5.59
C GLN A 261 -2.73 -1.25 4.61
N LEU A 262 -3.13 -0.39 3.69
CA LEU A 262 -3.95 -0.70 2.55
C LEU A 262 -3.04 -1.15 1.40
N GLU A 263 -3.37 -2.27 0.78
CA GLU A 263 -2.70 -2.82 -0.40
C GLU A 263 -3.74 -2.94 -1.52
N GLY A 264 -3.50 -2.25 -2.65
CA GLY A 264 -4.42 -2.20 -3.77
C GLY A 264 -3.77 -2.59 -5.09
N VAL A 265 -4.45 -3.41 -5.89
CA VAL A 265 -4.08 -3.78 -7.25
C VAL A 265 -5.31 -3.62 -8.13
N LEU A 266 -5.24 -2.76 -9.14
CA LEU A 266 -6.32 -2.49 -10.09
C LEU A 266 -5.84 -2.86 -11.49
N GLN A 267 -6.50 -3.82 -12.11
CA GLN A 267 -6.17 -4.33 -13.44
C GLN A 267 -7.32 -4.09 -14.40
N PHE A 268 -6.99 -3.52 -15.55
CA PHE A 268 -7.92 -3.25 -16.63
C PHE A 268 -7.35 -3.80 -17.93
N ASN A 269 -8.15 -4.54 -18.67
CA ASN A 269 -7.82 -4.92 -20.03
C ASN A 269 -8.25 -3.79 -20.97
N HIS A 270 -7.46 -3.50 -22.00
CA HIS A 270 -7.79 -2.52 -23.02
C HIS A 270 -7.60 -3.09 -24.43
N LYS A 271 -8.51 -2.69 -25.33
CA LYS A 271 -8.48 -3.06 -26.76
C LYS A 271 -8.69 -1.81 -27.60
N VAL A 272 -7.99 -1.74 -28.73
CA VAL A 272 -8.10 -0.61 -29.67
C VAL A 272 -8.52 -1.15 -31.04
N PHE A 273 -9.64 -0.65 -31.56
CA PHE A 273 -10.15 -0.98 -32.88
C PHE A 273 -10.15 0.26 -33.76
N VAL A 274 -9.38 0.23 -34.85
CA VAL A 274 -9.38 1.32 -35.82
C VAL A 274 -10.55 1.10 -36.79
N LYS A 275 -11.52 2.01 -36.79
CA LYS A 275 -12.65 2.03 -37.73
C LYS A 275 -12.40 3.08 -38.82
N GLU A 276 -13.25 3.09 -39.84
CA GLU A 276 -13.10 4.02 -40.96
C GLU A 276 -13.16 5.50 -40.55
N LYS A 277 -14.03 5.84 -39.60
CA LYS A 277 -14.33 7.23 -39.18
C LYS A 277 -13.79 7.61 -37.80
N TRP A 278 -13.51 6.64 -36.93
CA TRP A 278 -13.02 6.88 -35.56
C TRP A 278 -12.14 5.71 -35.09
N VAL A 279 -11.46 5.90 -33.98
CA VAL A 279 -10.80 4.83 -33.21
C VAL A 279 -11.67 4.49 -32.01
N GLU A 280 -11.93 3.21 -31.80
CA GLU A 280 -12.70 2.70 -30.67
C GLU A 280 -11.73 2.12 -29.64
N ILE A 281 -11.77 2.67 -28.43
CA ILE A 281 -10.94 2.24 -27.30
C ILE A 281 -11.86 1.64 -26.26
N MET A 282 -11.69 0.36 -26.00
CA MET A 282 -12.48 -0.38 -25.04
C MET A 282 -11.62 -0.70 -23.83
N VAL A 283 -12.11 -0.43 -22.62
CA VAL A 283 -11.46 -0.78 -21.36
C VAL A 283 -12.45 -1.58 -20.52
N ASN A 284 -12.02 -2.73 -20.03
CA ASN A 284 -12.82 -3.58 -19.16
C ASN A 284 -12.05 -3.92 -17.88
N ILE A 285 -12.79 -4.10 -16.79
CA ILE A 285 -12.22 -4.52 -15.51
C ILE A 285 -11.74 -5.97 -15.65
N ASP A 286 -10.51 -6.23 -15.25
CA ASP A 286 -9.93 -7.58 -15.21
C ASP A 286 -9.96 -8.11 -13.77
N ASN A 287 -9.28 -7.40 -12.88
CA ASN A 287 -9.19 -7.75 -11.48
C ASN A 287 -8.95 -6.51 -10.61
N ILE A 288 -9.79 -6.29 -9.62
CA ILE A 288 -9.58 -5.28 -8.59
C ILE A 288 -9.44 -5.99 -7.26
N ARG A 289 -8.27 -5.89 -6.65
CA ARG A 289 -7.97 -6.43 -5.33
C ARG A 289 -7.65 -5.29 -4.38
N CYS A 290 -8.26 -5.32 -3.20
CA CYS A 290 -7.99 -4.37 -2.14
C CYS A 290 -7.97 -5.10 -0.79
N ASP A 291 -6.89 -5.00 -0.05
CA ASP A 291 -6.73 -5.67 1.25
C ASP A 291 -6.15 -4.73 2.30
N VAL A 292 -6.46 -5.00 3.56
CA VAL A 292 -5.90 -4.31 4.72
C VAL A 292 -5.03 -5.29 5.48
N PHE A 293 -3.72 -5.05 5.45
CA PHE A 293 -2.71 -5.91 6.02
C PHE A 293 -2.13 -5.34 7.34
N LYS A 294 -1.79 -6.22 8.29
CA LYS A 294 -1.19 -5.85 9.57
C LYS A 294 0.32 -5.70 9.45
N LEU A 295 0.84 -4.53 9.83
CA LEU A 295 2.27 -4.22 9.74
C LEU A 295 3.09 -4.92 10.83
N VAL A 296 2.51 -5.14 12.02
CA VAL A 296 3.18 -5.84 13.14
C VAL A 296 2.73 -7.31 13.26
N ASP A 297 3.43 -8.08 14.08
CA ASP A 297 3.12 -9.50 14.31
C ASP A 297 1.91 -9.70 15.23
N ASP A 298 1.38 -10.92 15.21
CA ASP A 298 0.19 -11.27 15.98
C ASP A 298 0.46 -11.35 17.49
N ASN A 299 1.72 -11.54 17.91
CA ASN A 299 2.08 -11.57 19.33
C ASN A 299 2.00 -10.16 19.92
N LEU A 300 2.60 -9.18 19.25
CA LEU A 300 2.56 -7.77 19.61
C LEU A 300 1.13 -7.21 19.52
N MET A 301 0.34 -7.64 18.53
CA MET A 301 -1.09 -7.30 18.47
C MET A 301 -1.91 -7.87 19.64
N ARG A 302 -1.51 -9.00 20.24
CA ARG A 302 -2.17 -9.55 21.43
C ARG A 302 -1.68 -8.87 22.71
N GLU A 303 -0.39 -8.60 22.82
CA GLU A 303 0.23 -8.00 24.01
C GLU A 303 -0.15 -6.53 24.17
N ARG A 304 0.00 -5.72 23.11
CA ARG A 304 -0.26 -4.27 23.14
C ARG A 304 -1.58 -3.88 22.50
N GLY A 305 -2.08 -4.69 21.55
CA GLY A 305 -3.28 -4.39 20.79
C GLY A 305 -4.57 -5.00 21.36
N ALA A 306 -5.67 -4.77 20.64
CA ALA A 306 -6.99 -5.38 20.83
C ALA A 306 -7.13 -6.75 20.13
N GLY A 307 -6.03 -7.27 19.57
CA GLY A 307 -5.98 -8.55 18.88
C GLY A 307 -5.89 -8.44 17.35
N ALA A 308 -5.46 -9.53 16.73
CA ALA A 308 -5.18 -9.65 15.30
C ALA A 308 -6.44 -9.62 14.39
N SER A 309 -7.63 -9.80 14.96
CA SER A 309 -8.91 -9.77 14.23
C SER A 309 -9.49 -8.37 14.06
N GLU A 310 -9.01 -7.40 14.84
CA GLU A 310 -9.46 -6.02 14.79
C GLU A 310 -8.72 -5.28 13.68
N LYS A 311 -9.38 -5.19 12.53
CA LYS A 311 -8.85 -4.46 11.37
C LYS A 311 -9.93 -3.75 10.59
N HIS A 312 -9.53 -2.67 9.92
CA HIS A 312 -10.34 -2.05 8.90
C HIS A 312 -10.59 -3.03 7.75
N PHE A 313 -11.66 -2.78 7.01
CA PHE A 313 -11.99 -3.49 5.79
C PHE A 313 -12.40 -2.49 4.69
N PRO A 314 -12.18 -2.81 3.40
CA PRO A 314 -12.67 -1.98 2.30
C PRO A 314 -14.20 -1.86 2.35
N SER A 315 -14.73 -0.65 2.31
CA SER A 315 -16.19 -0.39 2.37
C SER A 315 -16.74 0.29 1.12
N ARG A 316 -15.89 1.02 0.38
CA ARG A 316 -16.22 1.59 -0.93
C ARG A 316 -14.96 1.72 -1.78
N ILE A 317 -15.09 1.48 -3.07
CA ILE A 317 -14.06 1.80 -4.07
C ILE A 317 -14.73 2.63 -5.16
N SER A 318 -14.13 3.77 -5.52
CA SER A 318 -14.58 4.59 -6.65
C SER A 318 -13.39 4.85 -7.55
N LEU A 319 -13.52 4.54 -8.83
CA LEU A 319 -12.51 4.74 -9.85
C LEU A 319 -13.07 5.63 -10.95
N GLN A 320 -12.23 6.52 -11.45
CA GLN A 320 -12.53 7.40 -12.56
C GLN A 320 -11.45 7.25 -13.61
N VAL A 321 -11.85 6.87 -14.82
CA VAL A 321 -10.96 6.71 -15.97
C VAL A 321 -11.26 7.82 -16.97
N THR A 322 -10.25 8.64 -17.27
CA THR A 322 -10.42 9.86 -18.08
C THR A 322 -9.31 9.99 -19.11
N PRO A 323 -9.61 10.16 -20.40
CA PRO A 323 -8.61 10.56 -21.39
C PRO A 323 -8.13 12.00 -21.12
N THR A 324 -6.82 12.26 -21.14
CA THR A 324 -6.30 13.62 -20.85
C THR A 324 -6.61 14.60 -21.98
N LEU A 325 -6.61 14.14 -23.24
CA LEU A 325 -6.94 14.92 -24.43
C LEU A 325 -8.43 14.81 -24.78
N GLN A 326 -9.28 15.45 -23.99
CA GLN A 326 -10.73 15.35 -24.08
C GLN A 326 -11.33 15.86 -25.41
N HIS A 327 -10.69 16.84 -26.06
CA HIS A 327 -11.17 17.40 -27.35
C HIS A 327 -11.15 16.38 -28.51
N GLN A 328 -10.45 15.26 -28.36
CA GLN A 328 -10.40 14.19 -29.37
C GLN A 328 -11.48 13.14 -29.15
N VAL A 329 -12.22 13.19 -28.03
CA VAL A 329 -13.24 12.21 -27.69
C VAL A 329 -14.56 12.62 -28.34
N LEU A 330 -15.09 11.74 -29.19
CA LEU A 330 -16.36 11.92 -29.88
C LEU A 330 -17.54 11.49 -29.00
N SER A 331 -17.39 10.38 -28.28
CA SER A 331 -18.40 9.87 -27.36
C SER A 331 -17.80 8.85 -26.39
N VAL A 332 -18.46 8.67 -25.24
CA VAL A 332 -18.19 7.60 -24.29
C VAL A 332 -19.49 6.85 -23.98
N SER A 333 -19.41 5.53 -23.86
CA SER A 333 -20.52 4.66 -23.48
C SER A 333 -20.04 3.63 -22.46
N VAL A 334 -20.85 3.38 -21.44
CA VAL A 334 -20.64 2.33 -20.44
C VAL A 334 -21.51 1.12 -20.76
N GLY A 335 -21.20 -0.02 -20.15
CA GLY A 335 -22.01 -1.24 -20.28
C GLY A 335 -23.29 -1.15 -19.46
N LYS A 336 -23.82 -2.30 -19.05
CA LYS A 336 -24.86 -2.33 -18.01
C LYS A 336 -24.20 -2.11 -16.63
N SER A 337 -25.01 -1.75 -15.65
CA SER A 337 -24.64 -1.82 -14.24
C SER A 337 -25.15 -3.16 -13.70
N SER A 338 -24.61 -3.64 -12.56
CA SER A 338 -25.11 -4.89 -11.97
C SER A 338 -26.62 -4.79 -11.77
N GLU A 339 -27.40 -5.72 -12.33
CA GLU A 339 -28.82 -5.83 -11.99
C GLU A 339 -28.90 -6.01 -10.47
N ASN A 340 -29.61 -5.12 -9.77
CA ASN A 340 -29.97 -5.38 -8.38
C ASN A 340 -30.63 -6.77 -8.35
N PRO A 341 -30.12 -7.75 -7.58
CA PRO A 341 -30.81 -9.03 -7.47
C PRO A 341 -32.25 -8.73 -7.03
N ARG A 342 -33.21 -9.23 -7.81
CA ARG A 342 -34.63 -9.11 -7.46
C ARG A 342 -34.82 -9.70 -6.07
N MET A 343 -35.56 -8.97 -5.25
CA MET A 343 -35.94 -9.36 -3.91
C MET A 343 -36.84 -10.60 -3.99
N GLU A 344 -36.27 -11.80 -3.90
CA GLU A 344 -37.06 -13.01 -3.67
C GLU A 344 -37.25 -13.17 -2.16
N ILE A 345 -38.39 -12.67 -1.66
CA ILE A 345 -38.86 -12.99 -0.31
C ILE A 345 -39.39 -14.42 -0.37
N GLY A 346 -38.53 -15.40 -0.11
CA GLY A 346 -38.98 -16.74 0.24
C GLY A 346 -39.60 -16.70 1.63
N ILE A 347 -40.92 -16.66 1.73
CA ILE A 347 -41.62 -16.90 3.00
C ILE A 347 -41.63 -18.42 3.21
N GLU A 348 -40.58 -18.95 3.82
CA GLU A 348 -40.59 -20.35 4.26
C GLU A 348 -41.25 -20.41 5.65
N LYS A 349 -42.55 -20.77 5.67
CA LYS A 349 -43.26 -21.10 6.92
C LYS A 349 -42.90 -22.53 7.29
N SER A 350 -41.89 -22.71 8.14
CA SER A 350 -41.64 -24.02 8.75
C SER A 350 -42.56 -24.19 9.95
N LEU A 351 -43.48 -25.16 9.84
CA LEU A 351 -44.30 -25.66 10.94
C LEU A 351 -43.58 -26.87 11.52
N GLU A 352 -42.73 -26.66 12.53
CA GLU A 352 -42.19 -27.77 13.33
C GLU A 352 -43.20 -28.12 14.43
N ALA A 353 -43.94 -29.21 14.22
CA ALA A 353 -44.74 -29.84 15.24
C ALA A 353 -43.88 -30.91 15.93
N SER A 354 -43.57 -30.70 17.22
CA SER A 354 -42.90 -31.70 18.04
C SER A 354 -43.92 -32.40 18.95
N PHE A 355 -43.87 -33.74 18.99
CA PHE A 355 -44.64 -34.54 19.94
C PHE A 355 -43.73 -34.96 21.09
N GLN A 356 -44.00 -34.45 22.29
CA GLN A 356 -43.39 -34.95 23.52
C GLN A 356 -44.37 -35.91 24.21
N PRO A 357 -43.96 -37.15 24.57
CA PRO A 357 -44.83 -38.04 25.32
C PRO A 357 -44.70 -37.76 26.82
N THR A 358 -45.69 -37.08 27.39
CA THR A 358 -45.97 -37.16 28.83
C THR A 358 -47.48 -37.14 29.06
N ASN A 359 -48.00 -38.23 29.63
CA ASN A 359 -49.37 -38.39 30.12
C ASN A 359 -49.70 -37.29 31.16
N PRO A 360 -50.95 -36.78 31.34
CA PRO A 360 -52.20 -37.05 30.64
C PRO A 360 -52.90 -35.74 30.15
N TYR A 361 -52.23 -34.85 29.42
CA TYR A 361 -52.90 -33.77 28.66
C TYR A 361 -52.12 -33.47 27.38
N ILE A 362 -52.69 -33.82 26.23
CA ILE A 362 -52.12 -33.55 24.91
C ILE A 362 -52.21 -32.05 24.63
N GLY A 363 -51.09 -31.34 24.82
CA GLY A 363 -50.92 -29.96 24.38
C GLY A 363 -50.14 -29.92 23.08
N LEU A 364 -50.77 -29.47 21.99
CA LEU A 364 -50.14 -29.30 20.69
C LEU A 364 -49.48 -27.92 20.65
N ASN A 365 -48.16 -27.84 20.85
CA ASN A 365 -47.41 -26.60 20.68
C ASN A 365 -47.02 -26.43 19.21
N VAL A 366 -47.75 -25.56 18.50
CA VAL A 366 -47.38 -25.09 17.17
C VAL A 366 -46.49 -23.86 17.34
N SER A 367 -45.17 -23.99 17.11
CA SER A 367 -44.31 -22.84 16.88
C SER A 367 -44.19 -22.61 15.38
N ALA A 368 -44.79 -21.53 14.88
CA ALA A 368 -44.54 -21.05 13.52
C ALA A 368 -43.24 -20.23 13.52
N GLY A 369 -42.20 -20.75 12.87
CA GLY A 369 -40.99 -20.00 12.57
C GLY A 369 -41.13 -19.36 11.20
N GLU A 370 -41.13 -18.03 11.13
CA GLU A 370 -40.98 -17.30 9.88
C GLU A 370 -39.48 -17.03 9.69
N SER A 371 -38.81 -17.81 8.83
CA SER A 371 -37.42 -17.52 8.45
C SER A 371 -37.40 -16.84 7.09
N THR A 372 -37.18 -15.52 7.07
CA THR A 372 -36.87 -14.78 5.85
C THR A 372 -35.40 -14.97 5.49
N THR A 373 -35.13 -15.70 4.40
CA THR A 373 -33.79 -15.79 3.80
C THR A 373 -33.66 -14.71 2.72
N MET A 374 -32.95 -13.62 3.04
CA MET A 374 -32.63 -12.56 2.06
C MET A 374 -31.24 -12.81 1.46
N SER A 375 -31.14 -13.07 0.14
CA SER A 375 -29.87 -13.22 -0.56
C SER A 375 -29.51 -11.96 -1.37
N LEU A 376 -29.03 -10.91 -0.69
CA LEU A 376 -28.37 -9.80 -1.36
C LEU A 376 -26.88 -10.12 -1.47
N LYS A 377 -26.30 -10.03 -2.67
CA LYS A 377 -24.84 -9.94 -2.79
C LYS A 377 -24.41 -8.67 -2.03
N PRO A 378 -23.44 -8.76 -1.11
CA PRO A 378 -23.12 -7.65 -0.21
C PRO A 378 -22.48 -6.45 -0.92
N TRP A 379 -21.94 -6.67 -2.13
CA TRP A 379 -21.35 -5.63 -2.96
C TRP A 379 -22.24 -5.29 -4.14
N LYS A 380 -22.45 -3.98 -4.34
CA LYS A 380 -23.12 -3.42 -5.51
C LYS A 380 -22.11 -2.73 -6.42
N PHE A 381 -22.30 -2.85 -7.73
CA PHE A 381 -21.45 -2.23 -8.73
C PHE A 381 -22.25 -1.28 -9.64
N GLU A 382 -21.77 -0.06 -9.78
CA GLU A 382 -22.39 0.97 -10.62
C GLU A 382 -21.37 1.61 -11.56
N GLU A 383 -21.73 1.67 -12.84
CA GLU A 383 -21.02 2.40 -13.87
C GLU A 383 -21.80 3.66 -14.24
N SER A 384 -21.10 4.77 -14.43
CA SER A 384 -21.71 6.00 -14.94
C SER A 384 -20.73 6.80 -15.78
N VAL A 385 -21.27 7.66 -16.63
CA VAL A 385 -20.49 8.60 -17.44
C VAL A 385 -20.64 10.00 -16.85
N TYR A 386 -19.52 10.71 -16.72
CA TYR A 386 -19.51 12.13 -16.42
C TYR A 386 -18.58 12.85 -17.39
N GLY A 387 -19.16 13.60 -18.34
CA GLY A 387 -18.40 14.21 -19.44
C GLY A 387 -17.74 13.14 -20.30
N TYR A 388 -16.41 13.15 -20.38
CA TYR A 388 -15.60 12.15 -21.10
C TYR A 388 -15.00 11.08 -20.17
N SER A 389 -15.33 11.14 -18.88
CA SER A 389 -14.85 10.24 -17.86
C SER A 389 -15.85 9.12 -17.61
N ALA A 390 -15.34 7.92 -17.37
CA ALA A 390 -16.13 6.82 -16.85
C ALA A 390 -15.86 6.64 -15.36
N ASN A 391 -16.93 6.53 -14.59
CA ASN A 391 -16.89 6.33 -13.15
C ASN A 391 -17.39 4.92 -12.84
N LEU A 392 -16.59 4.18 -12.08
CA LEU A 392 -16.83 2.81 -11.66
C LEU A 392 -16.88 2.81 -10.13
N ASN A 393 -17.98 2.35 -9.54
CA ASN A 393 -18.17 2.38 -8.10
C ASN A 393 -18.57 1.02 -7.54
N TRP A 394 -17.89 0.60 -6.48
CA TRP A 394 -18.23 -0.57 -5.68
C TRP A 394 -18.62 -0.12 -4.27
N PHE A 395 -19.79 -0.54 -3.83
CA PHE A 395 -20.33 -0.17 -2.52
C PHE A 395 -20.68 -1.43 -1.72
N LEU A 396 -20.24 -1.46 -0.46
CA LEU A 396 -20.68 -2.48 0.48
C LEU A 396 -21.99 -2.04 1.12
N HIS A 397 -23.00 -2.89 1.03
CA HIS A 397 -24.30 -2.70 1.68
C HIS A 397 -24.46 -3.63 2.87
N ASP A 398 -25.15 -3.15 3.91
CA ASP A 398 -25.66 -4.04 4.95
C ASP A 398 -26.81 -4.88 4.37
N SER A 399 -26.75 -6.19 4.59
CA SER A 399 -27.78 -7.15 4.16
C SER A 399 -29.12 -6.92 4.86
N MET A 400 -29.16 -6.25 6.01
CA MET A 400 -30.38 -6.05 6.80
C MET A 400 -31.17 -4.81 6.39
N ASP A 401 -30.51 -3.67 6.17
CA ASP A 401 -31.18 -2.39 5.87
C ASP A 401 -30.87 -1.82 4.48
N GLY A 402 -29.97 -2.47 3.72
CA GLY A 402 -29.58 -2.06 2.37
C GLY A 402 -28.77 -0.76 2.32
N LYS A 403 -28.41 -0.16 3.46
CA LYS A 403 -27.63 1.08 3.49
C LYS A 403 -26.16 0.82 3.24
N GLU A 404 -25.50 1.80 2.65
CA GLU A 404 -24.07 1.76 2.41
C GLU A 404 -23.30 1.82 3.73
N VAL A 405 -22.38 0.86 3.92
CA VAL A 405 -21.66 0.71 5.20
C VAL A 405 -20.83 1.95 5.54
N PHE A 406 -20.24 2.62 4.54
CA PHE A 406 -19.39 3.79 4.78
C PHE A 406 -20.17 5.01 5.34
N SER A 407 -21.44 5.15 5.00
CA SER A 407 -22.29 6.29 5.41
C SER A 407 -23.15 5.96 6.61
N SER A 408 -23.29 4.68 6.93
CA SER A 408 -24.09 4.19 8.04
C SER A 408 -23.38 4.33 9.39
N LYS A 409 -24.11 4.79 10.41
CA LYS A 409 -23.64 4.82 11.79
C LYS A 409 -24.29 3.69 12.56
N PRO A 410 -23.53 2.80 13.21
CA PRO A 410 -24.14 1.72 13.93
C PRO A 410 -24.87 2.17 15.18
N SER A 411 -26.11 1.70 15.36
CA SER A 411 -26.84 1.95 16.60
C SER A 411 -26.18 1.14 17.73
N LYS A 412 -26.20 1.68 18.96
CA LYS A 412 -25.61 1.00 20.12
C LYS A 412 -26.24 -0.36 20.39
N PHE A 413 -27.52 -0.53 20.07
CA PHE A 413 -28.24 -1.80 20.21
C PHE A 413 -27.79 -2.82 19.17
N ASP A 414 -27.56 -2.38 17.93
CA ASP A 414 -27.05 -3.26 16.88
C ASP A 414 -25.66 -3.76 17.27
N MET A 415 -24.76 -2.92 17.78
CA MET A 415 -23.40 -3.33 18.20
C MET A 415 -23.37 -4.36 19.35
N ILE A 416 -24.48 -4.57 20.06
CA ILE A 416 -24.60 -5.57 21.14
C ILE A 416 -25.10 -6.92 20.61
N ASN A 417 -25.83 -6.94 19.49
CA ASN A 417 -26.39 -8.16 18.93
C ASN A 417 -25.30 -8.99 18.23
N PRO A 418 -25.11 -10.29 18.56
CA PRO A 418 -24.10 -11.13 17.90
C PRO A 418 -24.36 -11.36 16.40
N LYS A 419 -25.60 -11.17 15.92
CA LYS A 419 -25.96 -11.28 14.50
C LYS A 419 -25.84 -9.95 13.73
N SER A 420 -25.36 -8.88 14.34
CA SER A 420 -25.31 -7.57 13.69
C SER A 420 -24.06 -7.35 12.84
N TRP A 421 -24.27 -6.64 11.72
CA TRP A 421 -23.36 -5.68 11.11
C TRP A 421 -21.89 -6.10 10.96
N PHE A 422 -21.65 -7.30 10.41
CA PHE A 422 -20.31 -7.80 10.05
C PHE A 422 -19.43 -8.25 11.24
N ARG A 423 -20.04 -8.69 12.34
CA ARG A 423 -19.34 -9.51 13.34
C ARG A 423 -18.94 -10.86 12.74
N ASP A 424 -17.70 -11.30 12.99
CA ASP A 424 -17.13 -12.53 12.41
C ASP A 424 -17.16 -12.58 10.86
N ARG A 425 -17.07 -11.40 10.23
CA ARG A 425 -17.16 -11.16 8.77
C ARG A 425 -16.23 -11.96 7.85
N TYR A 426 -15.27 -12.70 8.38
CA TYR A 426 -14.28 -13.44 7.60
C TYR A 426 -14.51 -14.96 7.59
N SER A 427 -15.45 -15.47 8.39
CA SER A 427 -15.64 -16.92 8.61
C SER A 427 -16.85 -17.53 7.89
N SER A 428 -17.78 -16.73 7.36
CA SER A 428 -18.98 -17.25 6.72
C SER A 428 -18.75 -17.74 5.27
N ALA A 429 -19.64 -18.62 4.79
CA ALA A 429 -19.63 -19.10 3.41
C ALA A 429 -20.00 -18.00 2.40
N TYR A 430 -20.96 -17.15 2.76
CA TYR A 430 -21.42 -15.99 1.98
C TYR A 430 -20.68 -14.69 2.35
N ARG A 431 -19.42 -14.81 2.75
CA ARG A 431 -18.66 -13.67 3.27
C ARG A 431 -18.48 -12.58 2.20
N PRO A 432 -18.64 -11.30 2.56
CA PRO A 432 -18.35 -10.15 1.69
C PRO A 432 -16.85 -9.95 1.41
N PHE A 433 -15.98 -10.65 2.14
CA PHE A 433 -14.54 -10.48 2.10
C PHE A 433 -13.82 -11.81 1.83
N THR A 434 -12.56 -11.76 1.43
CA THR A 434 -11.67 -12.92 1.46
C THR A 434 -11.45 -13.38 2.92
N ARG A 435 -10.91 -14.60 3.11
CA ARG A 435 -10.56 -15.08 4.46
C ARG A 435 -9.53 -14.18 5.15
N GLU A 436 -8.69 -13.53 4.37
CA GLU A 436 -7.70 -12.58 4.86
C GLU A 436 -8.34 -11.23 5.21
N GLY A 437 -9.53 -10.95 4.69
CA GLY A 437 -10.34 -9.76 4.97
C GLY A 437 -10.20 -8.62 3.96
N GLY A 438 -9.78 -8.95 2.74
CA GLY A 438 -9.78 -8.05 1.58
C GLY A 438 -10.97 -8.32 0.66
N VAL A 439 -10.96 -7.68 -0.52
CA VAL A 439 -11.96 -7.87 -1.57
C VAL A 439 -11.29 -8.15 -2.90
N ILE A 440 -11.97 -8.92 -3.75
CA ILE A 440 -11.56 -9.21 -5.12
C ILE A 440 -12.82 -9.03 -5.99
N PHE A 441 -12.77 -8.10 -6.94
CA PHE A 441 -13.76 -7.94 -7.99
C PHE A 441 -13.14 -8.42 -9.30
N ALA A 442 -13.64 -9.54 -9.82
CA ALA A 442 -13.16 -10.13 -11.06
C ALA A 442 -14.06 -9.73 -12.24
N GLY A 443 -13.49 -9.71 -13.44
CA GLY A 443 -14.18 -9.27 -14.65
C GLY A 443 -15.34 -10.17 -15.10
N ASP A 444 -15.41 -11.42 -14.64
CA ASP A 444 -16.56 -12.30 -14.87
C ASP A 444 -17.80 -11.88 -14.06
N GLU A 445 -17.61 -11.28 -12.89
CA GLU A 445 -18.70 -10.81 -12.03
C GLU A 445 -19.07 -9.33 -12.25
N TYR A 446 -18.10 -8.49 -12.64
CA TYR A 446 -18.25 -7.03 -12.71
C TYR A 446 -17.62 -6.38 -13.97
N GLY A 447 -17.17 -7.16 -14.95
CA GLY A 447 -16.33 -6.69 -16.06
C GLY A 447 -17.09 -6.25 -17.31
N GLU A 448 -17.98 -5.28 -17.17
CA GLU A 448 -18.52 -4.61 -18.34
C GLU A 448 -17.52 -3.59 -18.92
N SER A 449 -17.65 -3.34 -20.23
CA SER A 449 -16.67 -2.59 -20.98
C SER A 449 -17.09 -1.13 -21.12
N VAL A 450 -16.20 -0.22 -20.75
CA VAL A 450 -16.31 1.17 -21.13
C VAL A 450 -15.70 1.36 -22.51
N CYS A 451 -16.42 2.06 -23.38
CA CYS A 451 -16.01 2.32 -24.75
C CYS A 451 -15.93 3.82 -25.01
N TRP A 452 -14.78 4.27 -25.52
CA TRP A 452 -14.57 5.63 -26.03
C TRP A 452 -14.40 5.59 -27.54
N LYS A 453 -15.12 6.46 -28.23
CA LYS A 453 -14.87 6.77 -29.64
C LYS A 453 -14.01 8.02 -29.70
N VAL A 454 -12.85 7.90 -30.31
CA VAL A 454 -11.86 8.97 -30.45
C VAL A 454 -11.68 9.30 -31.92
N ASP A 455 -11.42 10.57 -32.22
CA ASP A 455 -11.17 11.05 -33.56
C ASP A 455 -10.05 10.28 -34.26
N LYS A 456 -10.22 10.04 -35.57
CA LYS A 456 -9.27 9.24 -36.36
C LYS A 456 -7.86 9.84 -36.40
N ASN A 457 -7.71 11.16 -36.20
CA ASN A 457 -6.41 11.82 -36.16
C ASN A 457 -5.56 11.45 -34.92
N ALA A 458 -6.13 10.69 -33.97
CA ALA A 458 -5.39 10.09 -32.86
C ALA A 458 -4.56 8.86 -33.28
N ARG A 459 -4.77 8.33 -34.50
CA ARG A 459 -4.03 7.19 -35.03
C ARG A 459 -2.52 7.46 -35.07
N GLY A 460 -1.72 6.48 -34.64
CA GLY A 460 -0.26 6.57 -34.59
C GLY A 460 0.28 7.46 -33.45
N LYS A 461 -0.59 7.91 -32.53
CA LYS A 461 -0.20 8.73 -31.37
C LYS A 461 -0.29 7.93 -30.08
N ILE A 462 0.47 8.39 -29.09
CA ILE A 462 0.33 7.93 -27.70
C ILE A 462 -0.68 8.84 -27.03
N MET A 463 -1.75 8.25 -26.51
CA MET A 463 -2.76 8.94 -25.72
C MET A 463 -2.54 8.64 -24.24
N GLU A 464 -2.59 9.68 -23.41
CA GLU A 464 -2.52 9.56 -21.96
C GLU A 464 -3.92 9.42 -21.35
N TRP A 465 -4.00 8.58 -20.34
CA TRP A 465 -5.22 8.27 -19.61
C TRP A 465 -4.95 8.43 -18.13
N GLU A 466 -5.81 9.19 -17.48
CA GLU A 466 -5.81 9.37 -16.05
C GLU A 466 -6.72 8.34 -15.39
N ILE A 467 -6.15 7.63 -14.41
CA ILE A 467 -6.89 6.77 -13.49
C ILE A 467 -6.82 7.46 -12.12
N ARG A 468 -7.93 8.06 -11.72
CA ARG A 468 -8.12 8.62 -10.37
C ARG A 468 -8.97 7.67 -9.56
N GLY A 469 -8.68 7.52 -8.28
CA GLY A 469 -9.48 6.64 -7.45
C GLY A 469 -9.52 7.04 -6.00
N TRP A 470 -10.58 6.59 -5.34
CA TRP A 470 -10.84 6.77 -3.93
C TRP A 470 -11.17 5.42 -3.31
N ILE A 471 -10.54 5.11 -2.18
CA ILE A 471 -10.77 3.88 -1.44
C ILE A 471 -11.13 4.26 -0.01
N TRP A 472 -12.29 3.78 0.44
CA TRP A 472 -12.73 3.92 1.82
C TRP A 472 -12.49 2.61 2.56
N VAL A 473 -11.93 2.73 3.75
CA VAL A 473 -11.78 1.63 4.68
C VAL A 473 -12.51 1.98 5.96
N THR A 474 -13.37 1.07 6.41
CA THR A 474 -14.17 1.26 7.61
C THR A 474 -13.74 0.26 8.66
N TYR A 475 -13.62 0.73 9.90
CA TYR A 475 -13.52 -0.11 11.07
C TYR A 475 -14.88 -0.20 11.75
N LEU A 476 -15.35 -1.44 11.86
CA LEU A 476 -16.40 -1.85 12.78
C LEU A 476 -15.86 -2.95 13.70
N PRO A 477 -16.25 -2.95 14.98
CA PRO A 477 -15.78 -3.94 15.94
C PRO A 477 -16.06 -5.36 15.47
N ASN A 478 -15.06 -6.23 15.61
CA ASN A 478 -15.19 -7.63 15.21
C ASN A 478 -15.36 -8.53 16.45
N LYS A 479 -14.28 -8.76 17.18
CA LYS A 479 -14.28 -9.57 18.42
C LYS A 479 -14.15 -8.68 19.65
N TYR A 480 -13.49 -7.54 19.51
CA TYR A 480 -13.29 -6.59 20.59
C TYR A 480 -14.59 -5.85 20.95
N ARG A 481 -14.91 -5.80 22.25
CA ARG A 481 -16.13 -5.15 22.73
C ARG A 481 -15.93 -3.65 22.83
N THR A 482 -16.38 -2.90 21.83
CA THR A 482 -16.29 -1.44 21.77
C THR A 482 -17.44 -0.86 20.95
N PHE A 483 -17.72 0.44 21.13
CA PHE A 483 -18.64 1.21 20.29
C PHE A 483 -17.90 2.12 19.30
N TYR A 484 -16.57 2.00 19.23
CA TYR A 484 -15.76 2.78 18.32
C TYR A 484 -15.98 2.33 16.88
N HIS A 485 -16.12 3.31 15.99
CA HIS A 485 -16.12 3.12 14.54
C HIS A 485 -15.38 4.30 13.91
N GLU A 486 -14.69 4.02 12.81
CA GLU A 486 -14.07 5.06 11.99
C GLU A 486 -14.10 4.64 10.52
N THR A 487 -14.19 5.63 9.62
CA THR A 487 -13.99 5.45 8.19
C THR A 487 -12.91 6.42 7.73
N ARG A 488 -11.93 5.85 7.04
CA ARG A 488 -10.82 6.57 6.44
C ARG A 488 -10.90 6.50 4.93
N ARG A 489 -10.37 7.52 4.24
CA ARG A 489 -10.34 7.59 2.79
C ARG A 489 -8.94 7.88 2.28
N LEU A 490 -8.57 7.16 1.22
CA LEU A 490 -7.41 7.42 0.40
C LEU A 490 -7.86 7.97 -0.95
N GLU A 491 -7.09 8.89 -1.51
CA GLU A 491 -7.18 9.31 -2.91
C GLU A 491 -5.85 9.06 -3.63
N PHE A 492 -5.90 8.55 -4.86
CA PHE A 492 -4.73 8.39 -5.71
C PHE A 492 -5.02 8.84 -7.15
N ARG A 493 -3.95 9.15 -7.89
CA ARG A 493 -4.01 9.54 -9.30
C ARG A 493 -2.78 9.03 -10.04
N GLU A 494 -3.02 8.27 -11.10
CA GLU A 494 -1.99 7.71 -11.96
C GLU A 494 -2.27 7.96 -13.43
N ILE A 495 -1.21 8.02 -14.24
CA ILE A 495 -1.30 8.18 -15.69
C ILE A 495 -0.80 6.91 -16.36
N VAL A 496 -1.58 6.39 -17.30
CA VAL A 496 -1.21 5.29 -18.19
C VAL A 496 -1.17 5.78 -19.63
N HIS A 497 -0.32 5.14 -20.42
CA HIS A 497 -0.09 5.52 -21.81
C HIS A 497 -0.62 4.42 -22.71
N LEU A 498 -1.39 4.82 -23.72
CA LEU A 498 -1.97 3.92 -24.72
C LEU A 498 -1.43 4.28 -26.10
N ASN A 499 -0.80 3.32 -26.76
CA ASN A 499 -0.41 3.50 -28.15
C ASN A 499 -1.59 3.16 -29.07
N ILE A 500 -1.97 4.08 -29.95
CA ILE A 500 -3.05 3.87 -30.92
C ILE A 500 -2.41 3.43 -32.25
N PRO A 501 -2.67 2.19 -32.72
CA PRO A 501 -2.02 1.61 -33.90
C PRO A 501 -2.47 2.21 -35.25
#